data_AF-A0AAU4XUB6-F1
#
_entry.id   AF-A0AAU4XUB6-F1
#
_cell.length_a   1.000
_cell.length_b   1.000
_cell.length_c   1.000
_cell.angle_alpha   90.00
_cell.angle_beta   90.00
_cell.angle_gamma   90.00
#
_symmetry.space_group_name_H-M   'P 1'
#
loop_
_entity.id
_entity.type
_entity.pdbx_description
1 polymer ?
#
loop_
_entity_poly.entity_id
_entity_poly.type
_entity_poly.pdbx_seq_one_letter_code
_entity_poly.pdbx_strand_id
1 'polypeptide(L)' 'MVHTIVGLLLAVCGAAVAVFGPTFAAKVGSRAGQRFEGSNTVAFRLIGAVLAVLGVLYAVGVVG' A
#
# COMPACT_ATOMS: atom_id res chain seq x y z
N MET A 1 -21.54 -2.10 -10.47
CA MET A 1 -20.53 -3.21 -10.50
C MET A 1 -19.09 -2.69 -10.61
N VAL A 2 -18.83 -1.63 -11.39
CA VAL A 2 -17.47 -1.07 -11.60
C VAL A 2 -16.79 -0.64 -10.29
N HIS A 3 -17.53 0.01 -9.39
CA HIS A 3 -17.03 0.46 -8.07
C HIS A 3 -16.50 -0.70 -7.20
N THR A 4 -17.14 -1.88 -7.26
CA THR A 4 -16.74 -3.05 -6.48
C THR A 4 -15.44 -3.65 -7.01
N ILE A 5 -15.28 -3.70 -8.33
CA ILE A 5 -14.08 -4.21 -9.00
C ILE A 5 -12.90 -3.25 -8.76
N VAL A 6 -13.12 -1.95 -8.94
CA VAL A 6 -12.09 -0.92 -8.72
C VAL A 6 -11.66 -0.88 -7.26
N GLY A 7 -12.61 -0.96 -6.32
CA GLY A 7 -12.32 -1.00 -4.89
C GLY A 7 -11.54 -2.25 -4.47
N LEU A 8 -11.92 -3.42 -5.00
CA LEU A 8 -11.17 -4.66 -4.76
C LEU A 8 -9.74 -4.56 -5.29
N LEU A 9 -9.55 -3.97 -6.48
CA LEU A 9 -8.24 -3.79 -7.08
C LEU A 9 -7.37 -2.84 -6.25
N LEU A 10 -7.94 -1.74 -5.77
CA LEU A 10 -7.28 -0.81 -4.85
C LEU A 10 -6.92 -1.49 -3.52
N ALA A 11 -7.82 -2.32 -2.98
CA ALA A 11 -7.59 -3.05 -1.74
C ALA A 11 -6.40 -4.00 -1.86
N VAL A 12 -6.37 -4.79 -2.93
CA VAL A 12 -5.29 -5.76 -3.22
C VAL A 12 -3.97 -5.04 -3.50
N CYS A 13 -3.98 -3.96 -4.30
CA CYS A 13 -2.77 -3.16 -4.55
C CYS A 13 -2.24 -2.50 -3.28
N GLY A 14 -3.11 -1.92 -2.44
CA GLY A 14 -2.71 -1.34 -1.16
C GLY A 14 -2.05 -2.38 -0.24
N ALA A 15 -2.67 -3.56 -0.11
CA ALA A 15 -2.11 -4.67 0.66
C ALA A 15 -0.76 -5.13 0.09
N ALA A 16 -0.63 -5.24 -1.23
CA ALA A 16 0.62 -5.60 -1.88
C ALA A 16 1.72 -4.55 -1.62
N VAL A 17 1.40 -3.26 -1.66
CA VAL A 17 2.35 -2.18 -1.33
C VAL A 17 2.76 -2.23 0.14
N ALA A 18 1.84 -2.51 1.06
CA ALA A 18 2.17 -2.62 2.49
C ALA A 18 3.13 -3.79 2.80
N VAL A 19 2.97 -4.91 2.08
CA VAL A 19 3.74 -6.14 2.31
C VAL A 19 5.06 -6.14 1.53
N PHE A 20 5.02 -5.80 0.23
CA PHE A 20 6.18 -5.88 -0.66
C PHE A 20 6.95 -4.56 -0.78
N GLY A 21 6.31 -3.42 -0.47
CA GLY A 21 6.95 -2.09 -0.49
C GLY A 21 8.20 -1.99 0.37
N PRO A 22 8.21 -2.48 1.63
CA PRO A 22 9.43 -2.49 2.45
C PRO A 22 10.57 -3.29 1.83
N THR A 23 10.28 -4.48 1.29
CA THR A 23 11.28 -5.35 0.64
C THR A 23 11.83 -4.73 -0.64
N PHE A 24 10.97 -4.06 -1.41
CA PHE A 24 11.38 -3.32 -2.60
C PHE A 24 12.24 -2.10 -2.24
N ALA A 25 11.83 -1.34 -1.23
CA ALA A 25 12.57 -0.19 -0.72
C ALA A 25 13.92 -0.56 -0.12
N ALA A 26 14.05 -1.71 0.53
CA ALA A 26 15.33 -2.23 1.00
C ALA A 26 16.25 -2.60 -0.17
N LYS A 27 15.73 -3.28 -1.19
CA LYS A 27 16.52 -3.67 -2.37
C LYS A 27 16.97 -2.48 -3.21
N VAL A 28 16.09 -1.51 -3.46
CA VAL A 28 16.38 -0.31 -4.27
C VAL A 28 17.10 0.77 -3.46
N GLY A 29 16.69 0.97 -2.20
CA GLY A 29 17.23 1.96 -1.29
C GLY A 29 18.61 1.63 -0.73
N SER A 30 19.09 0.39 -0.88
CA SER A 30 20.47 0.00 -0.60
C SER A 30 21.51 0.87 -1.34
N ARG A 31 21.13 1.52 -2.44
CA ARG A 31 21.98 2.48 -3.19
C ARG A 31 21.94 3.92 -2.65
N ALA A 32 20.99 4.29 -1.80
CA ALA A 32 20.69 5.69 -1.45
C ALA A 32 20.94 6.07 0.03
N GLY A 33 21.42 5.16 0.87
CA GLY A 33 21.85 5.47 2.24
C GLY A 33 20.98 4.82 3.32
N GLN A 34 21.62 3.99 4.14
CA GLN A 34 21.00 3.08 5.11
C GLN A 34 20.24 3.74 6.27
N ARG A 35 20.32 5.06 6.45
CA ARG A 35 19.61 5.77 7.53
C ARG A 35 18.10 5.89 7.32
N PHE A 36 17.59 5.61 6.12
CA PHE A 36 16.16 5.70 5.79
C PHE A 36 15.39 4.37 5.89
N GLU A 37 16.04 3.25 6.24
CA GLU A 37 15.46 1.90 6.16
C GLU A 37 14.25 1.68 7.10
N GLY A 38 14.38 2.09 8.36
CA GLY A 38 13.29 1.95 9.35
C GLY A 38 12.09 2.86 9.03
N SER A 39 12.37 4.11 8.66
CA SER A 39 11.33 5.09 8.32
C SER A 39 10.57 4.71 7.04
N ASN A 40 11.28 4.25 6.00
CA ASN A 40 10.64 3.78 4.76
C ASN A 40 9.74 2.57 5.00
N THR A 41 10.18 1.60 5.80
CA THR A 41 9.38 0.39 6.09
C THR A 41 8.03 0.77 6.73
N VAL A 42 8.05 1.68 7.70
CA VAL A 42 6.83 2.16 8.38
C VAL A 42 5.96 2.97 7.43
N ALA A 43 6.56 3.85 6.60
CA ALA A 43 5.84 4.63 5.60
C ALA A 43 5.13 3.75 4.57
N PHE A 44 5.81 2.75 3.99
CA PHE A 44 5.20 1.83 3.02
C PHE A 44 4.05 1.01 3.62
N ARG A 45 4.21 0.54 4.86
CA ARG A 45 3.14 -0.17 5.58
C ARG A 45 1.93 0.73 5.83
N LEU A 46 2.14 1.96 6.30
CA LEU A 46 1.06 2.91 6.55
C LEU A 46 0.33 3.30 5.26
N ILE A 47 1.06 3.69 4.23
CA ILE A 47 0.46 4.10 2.94
C ILE A 47 -0.30 2.93 2.31
N GLY A 48 0.30 1.74 2.29
CA GLY A 48 -0.35 0.55 1.75
C GLY A 48 -1.58 0.14 2.56
N ALA A 49 -1.54 0.21 3.90
CA ALA A 49 -2.70 -0.08 4.74
C ALA A 49 -3.85 0.91 4.54
N VAL A 50 -3.54 2.21 4.43
CA VAL A 50 -4.54 3.25 4.15
C VAL A 50 -5.19 3.03 2.79
N LEU A 51 -4.40 2.74 1.75
CA LEU A 51 -4.91 2.39 0.42
C LEU A 51 -5.78 1.13 0.44
N ALA A 52 -5.37 0.12 1.22
CA ALA A 52 -6.13 -1.12 1.35
C ALA A 52 -7.51 -0.87 1.98
N VAL A 53 -7.55 -0.10 3.07
CA VAL A 53 -8.79 0.28 3.77
C VAL A 53 -9.69 1.12 2.86
N LEU A 54 -9.14 2.13 2.18
CA LEU A 54 -9.90 2.94 1.23
C LEU A 54 -10.47 2.11 0.08
N GLY A 55 -9.70 1.16 -0.46
CA GLY A 55 -10.18 0.23 -1.48
C GLY A 55 -11.35 -0.62 -1.00
N VAL A 56 -11.29 -1.15 0.24
CA VAL A 56 -12.40 -1.91 0.85
C VAL A 56 -13.62 -1.03 1.04
N LEU A 57 -13.46 0.19 1.58
CA LEU A 57 -14.58 1.12 1.79
C LEU A 57 -15.26 1.51 0.47
N TYR A 58 -14.47 1.71 -0.59
CA TYR A 58 -14.97 1.96 -1.94
C TYR A 58 -15.67 0.73 -2.53
N ALA A 59 -15.13 -0.47 -2.31
CA ALA A 59 -15.72 -1.72 -2.80
C ALA A 59 -17.10 -2.00 -2.18
N VAL A 60 -17.26 -1.68 -0.89
CA VAL A 60 -18.51 -1.86 -0.12
C VAL A 60 -19.49 -0.70 -0.36
N GLY A 61 -19.09 0.34 -1.10
CA GLY A 61 -19.93 1.50 -1.43
C GLY A 61 -20.13 2.48 -0.27
N VAL A 62 -19.26 2.43 0.74
CA VAL A 62 -19.24 3.41 1.85
C VAL A 62 -18.66 4.74 1.39
N VAL A 63 -17.72 4.68 0.44
CA VAL A 63 -17.14 5.85 -0.24
C VAL A 63 -17.61 5.78 -1.69
N GLY A 64 -18.52 6.69 -2.08
CA GLY A 64 -19.10 6.79 -3.41
C GLY A 64 -19.19 8.24 -3.85
#